data_AF-A0A830HTR5-F1
#
_entry.id   AF-A0A830HTR5-F1
#
_cell.length_a   1.000
_cell.length_b   1.000
_cell.length_c   1.000
_cell.angle_alpha   90.00
_cell.angle_beta   90.00
_cell.angle_gamma   90.00
#
_symmetry.space_group_name_H-M   'P 1'
#
loop_
_entity.id
_entity.type
_entity.pdbx_description
1 polymer ?
#
loop_
_entity_poly.entity_id
_entity_poly.type
_entity_poly.pdbx_seq_one_letter_code
_entity_poly.pdbx_strand_id
1 'polypeptide(L)'
;MASASSVPPPREGLHLNDYELLRLSHIRRNHEYMMRLGIKPLVAAMNTLPNTHVVDGPATPSMEEKKQRKRRSGVSKGCSREPSRKSRRIASIKPEVDLDTARKVVDGDDDWDNENSEEDDNAGPKQRASKYAKTEDAVKDAQAYLESTRSALNVQFDERAKQAGDDSDKWHAEAVRRWGASVGATEVEPITDWKAFVVSRNTTPPPVSNTALLQEFYAHDCWQLLVVCVLMSRVSSWEVKDRVVSAFFEAYPTPSAVVAGDVTSDALFAILKPLGLFPFRFKSLMEITRTFLSKPRLHVDLGDNKVYGLGAFGVENYRVFCRGDLSGSFTDTTIKGYVTKALKKKKMKTRV
;
A
#
# COMPACT_ATOMS: atom_id res chain seq x y z
N MET A 1 -12.42 6.75 -45.76
CA MET A 1 -11.55 5.58 -45.51
C MET A 1 -10.89 5.78 -44.17
N ALA A 2 -11.34 5.05 -43.16
CA ALA A 2 -10.87 5.17 -41.78
C ALA A 2 -9.46 4.58 -41.67
N SER A 3 -8.52 5.37 -41.14
CA SER A 3 -7.15 4.94 -40.88
C SER A 3 -7.15 4.01 -39.67
N ALA A 4 -6.78 2.75 -39.89
CA ALA A 4 -6.75 1.71 -38.87
C ALA A 4 -5.76 2.09 -37.76
N SER A 5 -6.29 2.23 -36.53
CA SER A 5 -5.50 2.31 -35.31
C SER A 5 -4.79 0.97 -35.12
N SER A 6 -3.50 0.90 -35.44
CA SER A 6 -2.71 -0.31 -35.21
C SER A 6 -2.42 -0.43 -33.71
N VAL A 7 -3.22 -1.25 -33.03
CA VAL A 7 -2.89 -1.74 -31.69
C VAL A 7 -1.55 -2.48 -31.80
N PRO A 8 -0.51 -2.08 -31.05
CA PRO A 8 0.76 -2.81 -31.08
C PRO A 8 0.54 -4.24 -30.56
N PRO A 9 1.19 -5.25 -31.14
CA PRO A 9 1.00 -6.64 -30.73
C PRO A 9 1.38 -6.82 -29.24
N PRO A 10 0.68 -7.69 -28.50
CA PRO A 10 1.04 -8.00 -27.12
C PRO A 10 2.46 -8.56 -27.09
N ARG A 11 3.33 -7.94 -26.28
CA ARG A 11 4.72 -8.38 -26.11
C ARG A 11 4.70 -9.73 -25.39
N GLU A 12 4.86 -10.82 -26.13
CA GLU A 12 4.99 -12.16 -25.58
C GLU A 12 6.15 -12.24 -24.57
N GLY A 13 5.87 -12.81 -23.39
CA GLY A 13 6.88 -13.36 -22.48
C GLY A 13 7.81 -12.36 -21.78
N LEU A 14 7.28 -11.27 -21.23
CA LEU A 14 8.04 -10.44 -20.28
C LEU A 14 8.21 -11.19 -18.95
N HIS A 15 9.36 -11.84 -18.74
CA HIS A 15 9.75 -12.36 -17.42
C HIS A 15 10.17 -11.19 -16.51
N LEU A 16 9.17 -10.45 -16.02
CA LEU A 16 9.29 -9.40 -15.02
C LEU A 16 9.76 -10.02 -13.70
N ASN A 17 10.61 -9.31 -12.96
CA ASN A 17 10.93 -9.71 -11.59
C ASN A 17 9.69 -9.50 -10.69
N ASP A 18 9.57 -10.24 -9.59
CA ASP A 18 8.46 -10.14 -8.64
C ASP A 18 8.23 -8.69 -8.20
N TYR A 19 9.32 -7.96 -7.92
CA TYR A 19 9.26 -6.55 -7.54
C TYR A 19 8.56 -5.67 -8.61
N GLU A 20 8.74 -5.98 -9.89
CA GLU A 20 8.16 -5.22 -11.00
C GLU A 20 6.71 -5.59 -11.22
N LEU A 21 6.35 -6.88 -11.12
CA LEU A 21 4.96 -7.33 -11.14
C LEU A 21 4.14 -6.62 -10.06
N LEU A 22 4.70 -6.50 -8.87
CA LEU A 22 4.08 -5.84 -7.73
C LEU A 22 3.94 -4.34 -7.97
N ARG A 23 4.93 -3.72 -8.61
CA ARG A 23 4.83 -2.32 -9.03
C ARG A 23 3.68 -2.09 -10.01
N LEU A 24 3.51 -2.98 -10.98
CA LEU A 24 2.41 -2.94 -11.94
C LEU A 24 1.06 -3.15 -11.25
N SER A 25 0.99 -4.03 -10.25
CA SER A 25 -0.23 -4.25 -9.46
C SER A 25 -0.64 -2.98 -8.68
N HIS A 26 0.33 -2.23 -8.14
CA HIS A 26 0.06 -0.93 -7.50
C HIS A 26 -0.46 0.12 -8.50
N ILE A 27 0.15 0.19 -9.70
CA ILE A 27 -0.27 1.11 -10.77
C ILE A 27 -1.69 0.82 -11.22
N ARG A 28 -2.02 -0.45 -11.44
CA ARG A 28 -3.36 -0.89 -11.84
C ARG A 28 -4.43 -0.44 -10.84
N ARG A 29 -4.20 -0.64 -9.54
CA ARG A 29 -5.15 -0.20 -8.50
C ARG A 29 -5.32 1.30 -8.43
N ASN A 30 -4.21 2.03 -8.53
CA ASN A 30 -4.28 3.49 -8.63
C ASN A 30 -5.13 3.90 -9.83
N HIS A 31 -5.00 3.21 -10.96
CA HIS A 31 -5.80 3.49 -12.14
C HIS A 31 -7.29 3.23 -11.90
N GLU A 32 -7.66 2.11 -11.29
CA GLU A 32 -9.04 1.80 -10.94
C GLU A 32 -9.63 2.88 -10.01
N TYR A 33 -8.85 3.35 -9.03
CA TYR A 33 -9.23 4.49 -8.19
C TYR A 33 -9.42 5.78 -9.00
N MET A 34 -8.50 6.11 -9.91
CA MET A 34 -8.62 7.29 -10.77
C MET A 34 -9.86 7.23 -11.66
N MET A 35 -10.12 6.08 -12.27
CA MET A 35 -11.28 5.83 -13.11
C MET A 35 -12.58 6.03 -12.33
N ARG A 36 -12.64 5.57 -11.07
CA ARG A 36 -13.77 5.83 -10.18
C ARG A 36 -13.99 7.32 -9.93
N LEU A 37 -12.92 8.10 -9.84
CA LEU A 37 -13.01 9.57 -9.71
C LEU A 37 -13.29 10.29 -11.04
N GLY A 38 -13.46 9.55 -12.14
CA GLY A 38 -13.63 10.11 -13.49
C GLY A 38 -12.35 10.72 -14.07
N ILE A 39 -11.20 10.43 -13.48
CA ILE A 39 -9.90 10.90 -13.95
C ILE A 39 -9.35 9.85 -14.92
N LYS A 40 -9.10 10.27 -16.16
CA LYS A 40 -8.38 9.45 -17.15
C LYS A 40 -6.94 9.95 -17.18
N PRO A 41 -6.00 9.38 -16.40
CA PRO A 41 -4.61 9.80 -16.48
C PRO A 41 -4.14 9.62 -17.92
N LEU A 42 -3.47 10.65 -18.45
CA LEU A 42 -2.70 10.50 -19.69
C LEU A 42 -1.62 9.47 -19.38
N VAL A 43 -1.67 8.29 -20.01
CA VAL A 43 -0.50 7.63 -20.63
C VAL A 43 -0.85 6.22 -21.14
N ALA A 44 -0.35 5.92 -22.34
CA ALA A 44 -0.43 4.68 -23.12
C ALA A 44 0.13 3.41 -22.43
N ALA A 45 0.68 3.49 -21.22
CA ALA A 45 1.34 2.39 -20.50
C ALA A 45 0.40 1.25 -20.11
N MET A 46 -0.92 1.50 -20.05
CA MET A 46 -1.90 0.48 -19.66
C MET A 46 -2.41 -0.38 -20.81
N ASN A 47 -2.34 0.09 -22.06
CA ASN A 47 -2.73 -0.70 -23.22
C ASN A 47 -1.78 -1.87 -23.49
N THR A 48 -0.68 -1.98 -22.73
CA THR A 48 0.36 -3.00 -22.86
C THR A 48 0.49 -3.93 -21.66
N LEU A 49 -0.39 -3.82 -20.65
CA LEU A 49 -0.27 -4.64 -19.44
C LEU A 49 -1.04 -5.95 -19.57
N PRO A 50 -0.40 -7.11 -19.34
CA PRO A 50 -1.10 -8.39 -19.29
C PRO A 50 -2.08 -8.41 -18.11
N ASN A 51 -3.27 -8.96 -18.33
CA ASN A 51 -4.27 -9.10 -17.29
C ASN A 51 -3.85 -10.20 -16.30
N THR A 52 -3.18 -9.84 -15.22
CA THR A 52 -2.86 -10.77 -14.13
C THR A 52 -4.06 -10.89 -13.18
N HIS A 53 -5.17 -11.39 -13.69
CA HIS A 53 -6.25 -12.01 -12.91
C HIS A 53 -6.60 -13.34 -13.61
N VAL A 54 -5.61 -14.23 -13.64
CA VAL A 54 -5.87 -15.66 -13.79
C VAL A 54 -5.12 -16.30 -12.64
N VAL A 55 -5.86 -16.57 -11.58
CA VAL A 55 -5.41 -17.46 -10.52
C VAL A 55 -5.69 -18.85 -11.05
N ASP A 56 -4.76 -19.41 -11.84
CA ASP A 56 -4.73 -20.86 -12.00
C ASP A 56 -4.26 -21.40 -10.66
N GLY A 57 -5.22 -21.82 -9.82
CA GLY A 57 -4.91 -22.56 -8.61
C GLY A 57 -4.12 -23.82 -8.99
N PRO A 58 -3.14 -24.26 -8.17
CA PRO A 58 -2.43 -25.49 -8.46
C PRO A 58 -3.45 -26.64 -8.50
N ALA A 59 -3.49 -27.35 -9.62
CA ALA A 59 -4.22 -28.60 -9.76
C ALA A 59 -3.76 -29.55 -8.66
N THR A 60 -4.70 -30.03 -7.84
CA THR A 60 -4.46 -31.08 -6.84
C THR A 60 -3.91 -32.33 -7.55
N PRO A 61 -2.70 -32.82 -7.22
CA PRO A 61 -2.24 -34.08 -7.77
C PRO A 61 -3.04 -35.23 -7.13
N SER A 62 -3.44 -36.18 -7.97
CA SER A 62 -4.06 -37.45 -7.58
C SER A 62 -3.20 -38.19 -6.54
N MET A 63 -3.86 -38.92 -5.64
CA MET A 63 -3.31 -39.69 -4.51
C MET A 63 -2.29 -40.79 -4.86
N GLU A 64 -1.89 -40.94 -6.12
CA GLU A 64 -1.14 -42.12 -6.59
C GLU A 64 0.38 -41.91 -6.78
N GLU A 65 0.91 -40.70 -6.70
CA GLU A 65 2.35 -40.44 -6.92
C GLU A 65 3.21 -40.26 -5.65
N LYS A 66 2.74 -40.68 -4.47
CA LYS A 66 3.53 -40.64 -3.21
C LYS A 66 4.40 -41.87 -2.94
N LYS A 67 5.07 -42.41 -3.97
CA LYS A 67 6.07 -43.48 -3.77
C LYS A 67 7.30 -43.27 -4.65
N GLN A 68 8.23 -42.46 -4.14
CA GLN A 68 9.70 -42.66 -4.20
C GLN A 68 10.41 -41.32 -4.01
N ARG A 69 10.67 -40.90 -2.75
CA ARG A 69 11.75 -39.96 -2.45
C ARG A 69 12.55 -40.50 -1.27
N LYS A 70 13.86 -40.66 -1.50
CA LYS A 70 14.84 -41.26 -0.58
C LYS A 70 14.91 -40.47 0.73
N ARG A 71 14.80 -41.19 1.86
CA ARG A 71 15.07 -40.66 3.21
C ARG A 71 16.52 -40.18 3.29
N ARG A 72 16.74 -38.91 3.60
CA ARG A 72 18.08 -38.40 3.96
C ARG A 72 18.35 -38.69 5.44
N SER A 73 19.57 -39.13 5.72
CA SER A 73 20.09 -39.50 7.04
C SER A 73 20.13 -38.31 8.00
N GLY A 74 19.76 -38.54 9.25
CA GLY A 74 19.72 -37.54 10.31
C GLY A 74 21.09 -36.92 10.58
N VAL A 75 21.14 -35.59 10.63
CA VAL A 75 22.33 -34.83 11.02
C VAL A 75 22.35 -34.66 12.54
N SER A 76 23.51 -34.95 13.14
CA SER A 76 23.78 -34.93 14.57
C SER A 76 23.57 -33.56 15.21
N LYS A 77 22.93 -33.54 16.39
CA LYS A 77 22.83 -32.38 17.28
C LYS A 77 24.21 -31.91 17.73
N GLY A 78 24.61 -30.71 17.32
CA GLY A 78 25.80 -30.05 17.86
C GLY A 78 26.33 -28.90 16.99
N CYS A 79 25.68 -27.73 17.04
CA CYS A 79 26.32 -26.42 16.90
C CYS A 79 25.24 -25.34 17.11
N SER A 80 25.30 -24.60 18.22
CA SER A 80 24.43 -23.46 18.47
C SER A 80 24.76 -22.32 17.48
N ARG A 81 23.86 -22.05 16.52
CA ARG A 81 23.91 -20.80 15.75
C ARG A 81 23.08 -19.76 16.50
N GLU A 82 23.74 -18.74 17.03
CA GLU A 82 23.06 -17.60 17.65
C GLU A 82 22.11 -16.91 16.64
N PRO A 83 20.91 -16.46 17.05
CA PRO A 83 20.04 -15.69 16.19
C PRO A 83 20.67 -14.33 15.86
N SER A 84 20.87 -14.03 14.58
CA SER A 84 21.41 -12.75 14.10
C SER A 84 20.36 -11.61 14.16
N ARG A 85 19.71 -11.39 15.31
CA ARG A 85 18.95 -10.15 15.57
C ARG A 85 18.61 -10.01 17.06
N LYS A 86 19.38 -9.20 17.79
CA LYS A 86 19.04 -8.80 19.17
C LYS A 86 17.87 -7.81 19.16
N SER A 87 16.62 -8.28 19.19
CA SER A 87 15.51 -7.43 19.63
C SER A 87 15.49 -7.41 21.15
N ARG A 88 15.76 -6.26 21.79
CA ARG A 88 15.55 -6.09 23.24
C ARG A 88 14.05 -6.18 23.51
N ARG A 89 13.58 -7.30 24.06
CA ARG A 89 12.29 -7.32 24.77
C ARG A 89 12.46 -6.50 26.04
N ILE A 90 11.52 -5.59 26.31
CA ILE A 90 11.41 -4.93 27.60
C ILE A 90 11.05 -6.02 28.61
N ALA A 91 11.99 -6.38 29.48
CA ALA A 91 11.92 -7.57 30.32
C ALA A 91 10.97 -7.46 31.53
N SER A 92 10.16 -6.40 31.63
CA SER A 92 9.54 -6.03 32.92
C SER A 92 8.06 -5.64 32.86
N ILE A 93 7.33 -5.94 31.78
CA ILE A 93 5.87 -5.73 31.74
C ILE A 93 5.19 -7.08 31.52
N LYS A 94 4.47 -7.56 32.54
CA LYS A 94 3.61 -8.75 32.42
C LYS A 94 2.39 -8.38 31.55
N PRO A 95 2.04 -9.16 30.52
CA PRO A 95 0.81 -8.95 29.75
C PRO A 95 -0.42 -9.25 30.63
N GLU A 96 -1.42 -8.38 30.59
CA GLU A 96 -2.67 -8.50 31.36
C GLU A 96 -3.70 -9.44 30.69
N VAL A 97 -3.23 -10.45 29.96
CA VAL A 97 -4.10 -11.41 29.29
C VAL A 97 -3.55 -12.82 29.48
N ASP A 98 -4.38 -13.67 30.08
CA ASP A 98 -4.10 -15.09 30.31
C ASP A 98 -3.87 -15.81 28.98
N LEU A 99 -2.62 -16.18 28.73
CA LEU A 99 -2.17 -16.84 27.50
C LEU A 99 -2.58 -18.31 27.43
N ASP A 100 -3.06 -18.91 28.52
CA ASP A 100 -3.52 -20.31 28.53
C ASP A 100 -4.84 -20.50 27.77
N THR A 101 -5.66 -19.45 27.69
CA THR A 101 -6.89 -19.47 26.90
C THR A 101 -6.61 -19.30 25.40
N ALA A 102 -5.59 -18.52 25.03
CA ALA A 102 -5.20 -18.32 23.63
C ALA A 102 -4.50 -19.54 23.00
N ARG A 103 -3.92 -20.42 23.82
CA ARG A 103 -3.19 -21.61 23.35
C ARG A 103 -4.10 -22.76 22.93
N LYS A 104 -5.36 -22.79 23.39
CA LYS A 104 -6.31 -23.87 23.09
C LYS A 104 -7.02 -23.78 21.72
N VAL A 105 -6.73 -22.74 20.92
CA VAL A 105 -7.35 -22.53 19.59
C VAL A 105 -6.36 -22.79 18.44
N VAL A 106 -5.12 -23.19 18.74
CA VAL A 106 -4.07 -23.40 17.74
C VAL A 106 -3.48 -24.81 17.89
N ASP A 107 -4.31 -25.82 17.68
CA ASP A 107 -3.86 -27.16 17.28
C ASP A 107 -4.41 -27.41 15.88
N GLY A 108 -3.65 -26.93 14.89
CA GLY A 108 -3.85 -27.17 13.47
C GLY A 108 -2.48 -27.10 12.81
N ASP A 109 -1.95 -28.26 12.44
CA ASP A 109 -0.64 -28.44 11.83
C ASP A 109 -0.57 -27.74 10.46
N ASP A 110 -0.08 -26.51 10.40
CA ASP A 110 0.26 -25.82 9.15
C ASP A 110 1.79 -25.82 8.97
N ASP A 111 2.29 -26.91 8.38
CA ASP A 111 3.65 -27.08 7.88
C ASP A 111 3.79 -26.28 6.57
N TRP A 112 4.36 -25.06 6.63
CA TRP A 112 4.64 -24.27 5.44
C TRP A 112 6.07 -24.53 4.98
N ASP A 113 6.21 -25.47 4.04
CA ASP A 113 7.43 -25.74 3.30
C ASP A 113 7.89 -24.49 2.51
N ASN A 114 9.11 -24.03 2.81
CA ASN A 114 9.81 -22.99 2.07
C ASN A 114 10.63 -23.65 0.96
N GLU A 115 10.01 -23.91 -0.19
CA GLU A 115 10.70 -24.37 -1.40
C GLU A 115 11.23 -23.16 -2.23
N ASN A 116 12.56 -23.02 -2.21
CA ASN A 116 13.48 -22.48 -3.22
C ASN A 116 13.11 -21.28 -4.13
N SER A 117 13.97 -20.25 -4.10
CA SER A 117 14.48 -19.65 -5.34
C SER A 117 15.93 -20.11 -5.53
N GLU A 118 16.14 -21.09 -6.41
CA GLU A 118 17.47 -21.37 -6.95
C GLU A 118 17.75 -20.27 -7.99
N GLU A 119 18.77 -19.47 -7.73
CA GLU A 119 19.27 -18.48 -8.68
C GLU A 119 19.85 -19.22 -9.90
N ASP A 120 19.18 -19.09 -11.05
CA ASP A 120 19.68 -19.60 -12.33
C ASP A 120 20.83 -18.71 -12.83
N ASP A 121 22.04 -19.08 -12.44
CA ASP A 121 23.30 -18.37 -12.72
C ASP A 121 23.78 -18.47 -14.19
N ASN A 122 22.97 -19.00 -15.11
CA ASN A 122 23.43 -19.32 -16.47
C ASN A 122 23.18 -18.23 -17.54
N ALA A 123 22.71 -17.03 -17.17
CA ALA A 123 22.39 -15.96 -18.12
C ALA A 123 23.63 -15.14 -18.55
N GLY A 124 23.92 -15.10 -19.86
CA GLY A 124 25.07 -14.38 -20.42
C GLY A 124 24.99 -12.84 -20.31
N PRO A 125 26.12 -12.11 -20.43
CA PRO A 125 26.19 -10.66 -20.19
C PRO A 125 25.22 -9.79 -21.01
N LYS A 126 24.95 -10.17 -22.27
CA LYS A 126 24.01 -9.46 -23.16
C LYS A 126 22.55 -9.67 -22.74
N GLN A 127 22.20 -10.87 -22.27
CA GLN A 127 20.86 -11.18 -21.75
C GLN A 127 20.63 -10.47 -20.41
N ARG A 128 21.64 -10.42 -19.53
CA ARG A 128 21.61 -9.61 -18.31
C ARG A 128 21.39 -8.13 -18.63
N ALA A 129 22.19 -7.54 -19.53
CA ALA A 129 22.03 -6.13 -19.92
C ALA A 129 20.64 -5.82 -20.53
N SER A 130 20.09 -6.71 -21.36
CA SER A 130 18.73 -6.56 -21.90
C SER A 130 17.65 -6.69 -20.83
N LYS A 131 17.81 -7.59 -19.85
CA LYS A 131 16.91 -7.72 -18.69
C LYS A 131 16.93 -6.43 -17.87
N TYR A 132 18.11 -5.90 -17.53
CA TYR A 132 18.25 -4.66 -16.77
C TYR A 132 17.72 -3.42 -17.51
N ALA A 133 17.96 -3.29 -18.82
CA ALA A 133 17.40 -2.20 -19.61
C ALA A 133 15.86 -2.21 -19.63
N LYS A 134 15.25 -3.39 -19.77
CA LYS A 134 13.79 -3.56 -19.67
C LYS A 134 13.25 -3.22 -18.28
N THR A 135 14.01 -3.53 -17.23
CA THR A 135 13.64 -3.14 -15.85
C THR A 135 13.69 -1.62 -15.64
N GLU A 136 14.64 -0.92 -16.27
CA GLU A 136 14.72 0.54 -16.20
C GLU A 136 13.56 1.23 -16.91
N ASP A 137 13.12 0.69 -18.05
CA ASP A 137 11.99 1.25 -18.79
C ASP A 137 10.68 1.08 -18.02
N ALA A 138 10.43 -0.09 -17.42
CA ALA A 138 9.29 -0.31 -16.54
C ALA A 138 9.31 0.63 -15.32
N VAL A 139 10.49 0.92 -14.77
CA VAL A 139 10.67 1.88 -13.66
C VAL A 139 10.30 3.29 -14.08
N LYS A 140 10.72 3.73 -15.28
CA LYS A 140 10.41 5.06 -15.84
C LYS A 140 8.92 5.18 -16.15
N ASP A 141 8.32 4.17 -16.76
CA ASP A 141 6.89 4.15 -17.08
C ASP A 141 6.03 4.27 -15.83
N ALA A 142 6.39 3.53 -14.78
CA ALA A 142 5.74 3.63 -13.49
C ALA A 142 5.87 5.01 -12.83
N GLN A 143 7.02 5.67 -12.98
CA GLN A 143 7.22 7.03 -12.48
C GLN A 143 6.39 8.04 -13.25
N ALA A 144 6.41 7.95 -14.59
CA ALA A 144 5.62 8.82 -15.46
C ALA A 144 4.12 8.66 -15.17
N TYR A 145 3.67 7.43 -14.92
CA TYR A 145 2.30 7.15 -14.50
C TYR A 145 1.97 7.82 -13.16
N LEU A 146 2.81 7.65 -12.13
CA LEU A 146 2.55 8.26 -10.82
C LEU A 146 2.55 9.79 -10.88
N GLU A 147 3.48 10.38 -11.63
CA GLU A 147 3.57 11.84 -11.77
C GLU A 147 2.37 12.39 -12.55
N SER A 148 2.00 11.78 -13.67
CA SER A 148 0.82 12.18 -14.47
C SER A 148 -0.48 12.01 -13.68
N THR A 149 -0.62 10.92 -12.94
CA THR A 149 -1.79 10.66 -12.09
C THR A 149 -1.92 11.70 -10.98
N ARG A 150 -0.83 12.01 -10.27
CA ARG A 150 -0.82 13.04 -9.22
C ARG A 150 -1.12 14.42 -9.79
N SER A 151 -0.55 14.75 -10.95
CA SER A 151 -0.83 16.01 -11.62
C SER A 151 -2.31 16.13 -12.02
N ALA A 152 -2.89 15.07 -12.60
CA ALA A 152 -4.29 15.04 -13.01
C ALA A 152 -5.24 15.18 -11.81
N LEU A 153 -4.93 14.52 -10.69
CA LEU A 153 -5.68 14.68 -9.43
C LEU A 153 -5.68 16.11 -8.91
N ASN A 154 -4.51 16.76 -8.89
CA ASN A 154 -4.40 18.14 -8.43
C ASN A 154 -5.16 19.10 -9.35
N VAL A 155 -5.05 18.92 -10.67
CA VAL A 155 -5.80 19.74 -11.64
C VAL A 155 -7.31 19.57 -11.44
N GLN A 156 -7.79 18.32 -11.35
CA GLN A 156 -9.21 18.07 -11.11
C GLN A 156 -9.66 18.66 -9.77
N PHE A 157 -8.84 18.52 -8.71
CA PHE A 157 -9.14 19.10 -7.41
C PHE A 157 -9.25 20.63 -7.48
N ASP A 158 -8.31 21.31 -8.15
CA ASP A 158 -8.33 22.76 -8.31
C ASP A 158 -9.53 23.24 -9.13
N GLU A 159 -9.92 22.51 -10.18
CA GLU A 159 -11.13 22.79 -10.96
C GLU A 159 -12.38 22.64 -10.11
N ARG A 160 -12.50 21.56 -9.32
CA ARG A 160 -13.62 21.32 -8.41
C ARG A 160 -13.67 22.36 -7.29
N ALA A 161 -12.51 22.74 -6.75
CA ALA A 161 -12.39 23.79 -5.75
C ALA A 161 -12.89 25.14 -6.29
N LYS A 162 -12.57 25.47 -7.55
CA LYS A 162 -13.11 26.67 -8.23
C LYS A 162 -14.61 26.60 -8.44
N GLN A 163 -15.14 25.43 -8.82
CA GLN A 163 -16.59 25.20 -9.00
C GLN A 163 -17.36 25.28 -7.68
N ALA A 164 -16.76 24.78 -6.59
CA ALA A 164 -17.30 24.84 -5.24
C ALA A 164 -17.29 26.27 -4.70
N GLY A 165 -16.18 27.01 -4.86
CA GLY A 165 -16.05 28.36 -4.31
C GLY A 165 -16.24 28.33 -2.78
N ASP A 166 -17.27 29.02 -2.31
CA ASP A 166 -17.67 29.08 -0.90
C ASP A 166 -18.98 28.31 -0.61
N ASP A 167 -19.46 27.53 -1.58
CA ASP A 167 -20.66 26.70 -1.46
C ASP A 167 -20.35 25.43 -0.65
N SER A 168 -20.87 25.39 0.58
CA SER A 168 -20.67 24.30 1.53
C SER A 168 -21.21 22.96 1.02
N ASP A 169 -22.34 22.96 0.32
CA ASP A 169 -22.99 21.75 -0.18
C ASP A 169 -22.17 21.11 -1.29
N LYS A 170 -21.52 21.91 -2.13
CA LYS A 170 -20.57 21.40 -3.14
C LYS A 170 -19.32 20.79 -2.51
N TRP A 171 -18.80 21.37 -1.43
CA TRP A 171 -17.68 20.78 -0.70
C TRP A 171 -18.08 19.46 -0.01
N HIS A 172 -19.28 19.41 0.57
CA HIS A 172 -19.83 18.18 1.13
C HIS A 172 -20.03 17.11 0.04
N ALA A 173 -20.60 17.47 -1.12
CA ALA A 173 -20.77 16.57 -2.25
C ALA A 173 -19.44 16.00 -2.75
N GLU A 174 -18.38 16.82 -2.79
CA GLU A 174 -17.03 16.36 -3.12
C GLU A 174 -16.48 15.38 -2.06
N ALA A 175 -16.72 15.63 -0.77
CA ALA A 175 -16.34 14.71 0.30
C ALA A 175 -17.04 13.34 0.14
N VAL A 176 -18.36 13.34 -0.08
CA VAL A 176 -19.16 12.13 -0.29
C VAL A 176 -18.68 11.37 -1.53
N ARG A 177 -18.40 12.09 -2.62
CA ARG A 177 -17.89 11.50 -3.87
C ARG A 177 -16.56 10.76 -3.67
N ARG A 178 -15.64 11.33 -2.88
CA ARG A 178 -14.31 10.74 -2.65
C ARG A 178 -14.33 9.62 -1.62
N TRP A 179 -15.07 9.79 -0.53
CA TRP A 179 -14.92 8.98 0.67
C TRP A 179 -16.19 8.23 1.08
N GLY A 180 -17.29 8.44 0.38
CA GLY A 180 -18.58 7.75 0.55
C GLY A 180 -19.53 8.45 1.53
N ALA A 181 -20.70 7.85 1.72
CA ALA A 181 -21.84 8.46 2.43
C ALA A 181 -21.64 8.65 3.95
N SER A 182 -20.65 8.01 4.56
CA SER A 182 -20.38 8.11 6.01
C SER A 182 -19.51 9.32 6.38
N VAL A 183 -19.16 10.19 5.42
CA VAL A 183 -18.44 11.44 5.75
C VAL A 183 -19.29 12.31 6.68
N GLY A 184 -18.66 12.81 7.74
CA GLY A 184 -19.38 13.56 8.76
C GLY A 184 -20.30 12.75 9.67
N ALA A 185 -20.25 11.42 9.62
CA ALA A 185 -20.83 10.58 10.66
C ALA A 185 -19.99 10.74 11.95
N THR A 186 -20.32 11.76 12.74
CA THR A 186 -19.65 12.14 13.98
C THR A 186 -20.68 12.22 15.09
N GLU A 187 -20.39 11.62 16.23
CA GLU A 187 -21.23 11.71 17.44
C GLU A 187 -20.88 12.95 18.28
N VAL A 188 -19.77 13.63 17.98
CA VAL A 188 -19.16 14.62 18.89
C VAL A 188 -19.44 16.06 18.43
N GLU A 189 -19.03 16.43 17.22
CA GLU A 189 -19.21 17.79 16.70
C GLU A 189 -19.56 17.77 15.21
N PRO A 190 -20.66 18.43 14.79
CA PRO A 190 -21.03 18.50 13.39
C PRO A 190 -19.99 19.24 12.56
N ILE A 191 -19.78 18.80 11.32
CA ILE A 191 -18.88 19.49 10.40
C ILE A 191 -19.57 20.74 9.86
N THR A 192 -19.04 21.90 10.22
CA THR A 192 -19.51 23.21 9.75
C THR A 192 -18.73 23.70 8.53
N ASP A 193 -17.42 23.46 8.49
CA ASP A 193 -16.53 23.88 7.41
C ASP A 193 -16.12 22.69 6.52
N TRP A 194 -16.96 22.38 5.53
CA TRP A 194 -16.70 21.31 4.57
C TRP A 194 -15.50 21.60 3.67
N LYS A 195 -15.18 22.87 3.41
CA LYS A 195 -13.99 23.27 2.65
C LYS A 195 -12.72 22.87 3.40
N ALA A 196 -12.62 23.21 4.69
CA ALA A 196 -11.52 22.77 5.53
C ALA A 196 -11.47 21.24 5.68
N PHE A 197 -12.61 20.59 5.78
CA PHE A 197 -12.70 19.12 5.85
C PHE A 197 -12.04 18.48 4.62
N VAL A 198 -12.43 18.91 3.43
CA VAL A 198 -11.90 18.35 2.17
C VAL A 198 -10.43 18.73 1.97
N VAL A 199 -10.07 20.01 2.14
CA VAL A 199 -8.70 20.51 1.92
C VAL A 199 -7.70 19.87 2.88
N SER A 200 -8.08 19.61 4.14
CA SER A 200 -7.19 18.98 5.11
C SER A 200 -6.82 17.53 4.78
N ARG A 201 -7.68 16.84 4.01
CA ARG A 201 -7.49 15.45 3.55
C ARG A 201 -6.86 15.35 2.17
N ASN A 202 -6.74 16.47 1.46
CA ASN A 202 -6.03 16.49 0.20
C ASN A 202 -4.52 16.31 0.43
N THR A 203 -3.87 15.57 -0.46
CA THR A 203 -2.46 15.21 -0.34
C THR A 203 -1.59 16.06 -1.24
N THR A 204 -0.45 16.52 -0.75
CA THR A 204 0.56 17.25 -1.54
C THR A 204 1.90 16.51 -1.53
N PRO A 205 1.98 15.30 -2.12
CA PRO A 205 3.19 14.50 -2.04
C PRO A 205 4.36 15.14 -2.78
N PRO A 206 5.60 14.95 -2.31
CA PRO A 206 6.80 15.35 -3.03
C PRO A 206 6.91 14.59 -4.37
N PRO A 207 7.77 15.07 -5.29
CA PRO A 207 7.97 14.42 -6.59
C PRO A 207 8.32 12.95 -6.45
N VAL A 208 7.87 12.13 -7.42
CA VAL A 208 8.14 10.70 -7.41
C VAL A 208 9.65 10.43 -7.37
N SER A 209 10.04 9.48 -6.53
CA SER A 209 11.43 9.07 -6.34
C SER A 209 11.81 7.89 -7.23
N ASN A 210 13.11 7.62 -7.32
CA ASN A 210 13.64 6.43 -7.99
C ASN A 210 13.57 5.17 -7.12
N THR A 211 13.13 5.29 -5.87
CA THR A 211 13.01 4.15 -4.93
C THR A 211 11.66 3.46 -4.96
N ALA A 212 10.65 4.07 -5.61
CA ALA A 212 9.31 3.50 -5.75
C ALA A 212 8.78 2.92 -4.44
N LEU A 213 8.80 3.73 -3.39
CA LEU A 213 8.30 3.31 -2.08
C LEU A 213 6.81 3.00 -2.17
N LEU A 214 6.32 2.02 -1.38
CA LEU A 214 4.89 1.66 -1.45
C LEU A 214 4.00 2.87 -1.22
N GLN A 215 4.43 3.73 -0.30
CA GLN A 215 3.75 4.95 0.09
C GLN A 215 3.55 5.90 -1.08
N GLU A 216 4.43 5.90 -2.09
CA GLU A 216 4.29 6.74 -3.27
C GLU A 216 3.10 6.35 -4.13
N PHE A 217 2.72 5.07 -4.14
CA PHE A 217 1.56 4.59 -4.88
C PHE A 217 0.27 5.06 -4.19
N TYR A 218 0.21 5.05 -2.87
CA TYR A 218 -1.00 5.44 -2.12
C TYR A 218 -1.04 6.90 -1.68
N ALA A 219 0.00 7.67 -1.93
CA ALA A 219 0.09 9.10 -1.56
C ALA A 219 -0.90 10.01 -2.30
N HIS A 220 -1.73 9.46 -3.18
CA HIS A 220 -2.78 10.18 -3.89
C HIS A 220 -4.06 10.38 -3.03
N ASP A 221 -4.20 9.58 -1.96
CA ASP A 221 -5.28 9.73 -0.99
C ASP A 221 -4.75 9.50 0.42
N CYS A 222 -5.05 10.44 1.31
CA CYS A 222 -4.50 10.45 2.66
C CYS A 222 -4.97 9.25 3.48
N TRP A 223 -6.23 8.83 3.31
CA TRP A 223 -6.75 7.66 4.03
C TRP A 223 -6.07 6.38 3.54
N GLN A 224 -5.97 6.17 2.23
CA GLN A 224 -5.31 4.98 1.68
C GLN A 224 -3.85 4.88 2.15
N LEU A 225 -3.10 5.99 2.14
CA LEU A 225 -1.72 6.00 2.65
C LEU A 225 -1.66 5.55 4.11
N LEU A 226 -2.52 6.12 4.98
CA LEU A 226 -2.51 5.81 6.41
C LEU A 226 -2.88 4.35 6.68
N VAL A 227 -3.86 3.82 5.96
CA VAL A 227 -4.24 2.40 6.00
C VAL A 227 -3.04 1.53 5.63
N VAL A 228 -2.38 1.81 4.50
CA VAL A 228 -1.21 1.05 4.04
C VAL A 228 -0.07 1.08 5.07
N CYS A 229 0.18 2.24 5.70
CA CYS A 229 1.19 2.36 6.75
C CYS A 229 0.91 1.43 7.95
N VAL A 230 -0.36 1.30 8.36
CA VAL A 230 -0.76 0.38 9.44
C VAL A 230 -0.65 -1.08 9.01
N LEU A 231 -1.19 -1.43 7.84
CA LEU A 231 -1.20 -2.81 7.36
C LEU A 231 0.20 -3.37 7.19
N MET A 232 1.13 -2.59 6.63
CA MET A 232 2.51 -3.02 6.40
C MET A 232 3.40 -2.99 7.64
N SER A 233 2.94 -2.38 8.73
CA SER A 233 3.75 -2.23 9.94
C SER A 233 4.17 -3.61 10.47
N ARG A 234 5.47 -3.76 10.74
CA ARG A 234 6.08 -5.01 11.27
C ARG A 234 5.89 -6.25 10.39
N VAL A 235 5.62 -6.09 9.09
CA VAL A 235 5.58 -7.18 8.11
C VAL A 235 6.86 -7.13 7.27
N SER A 236 7.54 -8.26 7.09
CA SER A 236 8.73 -8.37 6.23
C SER A 236 8.34 -8.70 4.79
N SER A 237 7.52 -9.73 4.59
CA SER A 237 7.13 -10.20 3.26
C SER A 237 6.41 -9.12 2.47
N TRP A 238 6.91 -8.87 1.27
CA TRP A 238 6.34 -7.88 0.36
C TRP A 238 5.14 -8.45 -0.41
N GLU A 239 5.23 -9.71 -0.84
CA GLU A 239 4.12 -10.43 -1.48
C GLU A 239 2.87 -10.46 -0.58
N VAL A 240 3.04 -10.79 0.71
CA VAL A 240 1.92 -10.81 1.66
C VAL A 240 1.32 -9.41 1.83
N LYS A 241 2.15 -8.36 1.88
CA LYS A 241 1.65 -6.97 1.93
C LYS A 241 0.83 -6.64 0.69
N ASP A 242 1.34 -6.99 -0.49
CA ASP A 242 0.67 -6.67 -1.72
C ASP A 242 -0.69 -7.35 -1.83
N ARG A 243 -0.71 -8.67 -1.62
CA ARG A 243 -1.93 -9.48 -1.64
C ARG A 243 -2.98 -8.94 -0.68
N VAL A 244 -2.59 -8.64 0.56
CA VAL A 244 -3.53 -8.17 1.59
C VAL A 244 -4.00 -6.75 1.32
N VAL A 245 -3.10 -5.84 0.90
CA VAL A 245 -3.50 -4.47 0.53
C VAL A 245 -4.41 -4.48 -0.70
N SER A 246 -4.19 -5.40 -1.65
CA SER A 246 -5.04 -5.58 -2.82
C SER A 246 -6.43 -6.03 -2.42
N ALA A 247 -6.53 -7.16 -1.70
CA ALA A 247 -7.80 -7.69 -1.24
C ALA A 247 -8.56 -6.69 -0.35
N PHE A 248 -7.83 -5.91 0.47
CA PHE A 248 -8.43 -4.88 1.31
C PHE A 248 -9.10 -3.77 0.48
N PHE A 249 -8.41 -3.16 -0.49
CA PHE A 249 -8.99 -2.05 -1.26
C PHE A 249 -9.99 -2.51 -2.32
N GLU A 250 -9.96 -3.77 -2.72
CA GLU A 250 -11.01 -4.38 -3.54
C GLU A 250 -12.31 -4.51 -2.74
N ALA A 251 -12.24 -5.03 -1.51
CA ALA A 251 -13.40 -5.16 -0.62
C ALA A 251 -13.87 -3.80 -0.06
N TYR A 252 -12.93 -2.90 0.24
CA TYR A 252 -13.19 -1.64 0.92
C TYR A 252 -12.52 -0.47 0.19
N PRO A 253 -13.09 -0.02 -0.94
CA PRO A 253 -12.45 0.98 -1.78
C PRO A 253 -12.56 2.42 -1.22
N THR A 254 -13.39 2.64 -0.18
CA THR A 254 -13.55 3.93 0.51
C THR A 254 -13.57 3.74 2.03
N PRO A 255 -13.26 4.79 2.82
CA PRO A 255 -13.44 4.74 4.27
C PRO A 255 -14.89 4.45 4.67
N SER A 256 -15.89 4.97 3.94
CA SER A 256 -17.29 4.62 4.23
C SER A 256 -17.59 3.14 3.99
N ALA A 257 -16.97 2.51 3.00
CA ALA A 257 -17.15 1.07 2.76
C ALA A 257 -16.63 0.24 3.94
N VAL A 258 -15.57 0.68 4.63
CA VAL A 258 -15.08 0.01 5.85
C VAL A 258 -16.08 0.11 7.00
N VAL A 259 -16.71 1.28 7.18
CA VAL A 259 -17.67 1.51 8.28
C VAL A 259 -19.02 0.86 7.99
N ALA A 260 -19.45 0.85 6.72
CA ALA A 260 -20.68 0.20 6.29
C ALA A 260 -20.53 -1.32 6.19
N GLY A 261 -19.31 -1.80 5.89
CA GLY A 261 -18.96 -3.20 6.01
C GLY A 261 -19.16 -3.64 7.45
N ASP A 262 -19.74 -4.82 7.64
CA ASP A 262 -20.02 -5.36 8.97
C ASP A 262 -18.72 -5.30 9.80
N VAL A 263 -18.71 -4.41 10.79
CA VAL A 263 -17.54 -3.90 11.53
C VAL A 263 -16.91 -5.01 12.37
N THR A 264 -17.47 -6.21 12.35
CA THR A 264 -16.99 -7.42 13.02
C THR A 264 -16.78 -8.60 12.07
N SER A 265 -16.81 -8.36 10.75
CA SER A 265 -16.93 -9.45 9.77
C SER A 265 -15.71 -10.36 9.69
N ASP A 266 -16.01 -11.66 9.65
CA ASP A 266 -15.09 -12.72 9.27
C ASP A 266 -14.36 -12.41 7.94
N ALA A 267 -14.97 -11.61 7.06
CA ALA A 267 -14.38 -11.16 5.80
C ALA A 267 -13.13 -10.29 6.00
N LEU A 268 -13.20 -9.24 6.82
CA LEU A 268 -12.03 -8.41 7.11
C LEU A 268 -10.97 -9.20 7.88
N PHE A 269 -11.40 -10.09 8.77
CA PHE A 269 -10.48 -11.01 9.43
C PHE A 269 -9.74 -11.90 8.43
N ALA A 270 -10.44 -12.53 7.49
CA ALA A 270 -9.85 -13.38 6.46
C ALA A 270 -8.80 -12.63 5.61
N ILE A 271 -9.08 -11.36 5.26
CA ILE A 271 -8.14 -10.51 4.52
C ILE A 271 -6.89 -10.20 5.35
N LEU A 272 -7.05 -9.87 6.64
CA LEU A 272 -5.95 -9.39 7.48
C LEU A 272 -5.17 -10.51 8.18
N LYS A 273 -5.75 -11.71 8.33
CA LYS A 273 -5.16 -12.87 9.01
C LYS A 273 -3.71 -13.16 8.60
N PRO A 274 -3.34 -13.12 7.30
CA PRO A 274 -1.96 -13.42 6.87
C PRO A 274 -0.90 -12.45 7.40
N LEU A 275 -1.28 -11.23 7.79
CA LEU A 275 -0.33 -10.27 8.32
C LEU A 275 0.01 -10.52 9.80
N GLY A 276 -0.80 -11.30 10.53
CA GLY A 276 -0.75 -11.44 11.99
C GLY A 276 -1.34 -10.24 12.74
N LEU A 277 -1.09 -10.12 14.06
CA LEU A 277 -1.46 -8.96 14.90
C LEU A 277 -2.88 -8.40 14.67
N PHE A 278 -3.84 -9.27 14.32
CA PHE A 278 -5.14 -8.84 13.82
C PHE A 278 -5.86 -7.87 14.77
N PRO A 279 -5.99 -8.14 16.09
CA PRO A 279 -6.74 -7.25 16.97
C PRO A 279 -6.22 -5.81 16.95
N PHE A 280 -4.89 -5.64 16.91
CA PHE A 280 -4.25 -4.33 16.85
C PHE A 280 -4.46 -3.66 15.49
N ARG A 281 -4.31 -4.40 14.38
CA ARG A 281 -4.52 -3.86 13.04
C ARG A 281 -5.96 -3.47 12.78
N PHE A 282 -6.88 -4.33 13.17
CA PHE A 282 -8.31 -4.07 13.08
C PHE A 282 -8.69 -2.81 13.85
N LYS A 283 -8.29 -2.70 15.12
CA LYS A 283 -8.56 -1.49 15.92
C LYS A 283 -7.90 -0.25 15.31
N SER A 284 -6.65 -0.35 14.85
CA SER A 284 -5.95 0.77 14.19
C SER A 284 -6.66 1.24 12.92
N LEU A 285 -7.11 0.31 12.09
CA LEU A 285 -7.83 0.58 10.85
C LEU A 285 -9.14 1.31 11.13
N MET A 286 -9.91 0.82 12.10
CA MET A 286 -11.18 1.44 12.48
C MET A 286 -10.97 2.85 13.04
N GLU A 287 -9.96 3.05 13.89
CA GLU A 287 -9.66 4.37 14.47
C GLU A 287 -9.20 5.38 13.41
N ILE A 288 -8.34 4.96 12.47
CA ILE A 288 -7.94 5.80 11.33
C ILE A 288 -9.16 6.17 10.49
N THR A 289 -9.99 5.19 10.17
CA THR A 289 -11.14 5.38 9.30
C THR A 289 -12.18 6.30 9.94
N ARG A 290 -12.52 6.08 11.21
CA ARG A 290 -13.43 6.95 11.97
C ARG A 290 -12.89 8.36 12.07
N THR A 291 -11.63 8.52 12.51
CA THR A 291 -10.97 9.84 12.59
C THR A 291 -10.99 10.55 11.23
N PHE A 292 -10.74 9.81 10.15
CA PHE A 292 -10.75 10.34 8.80
C PHE A 292 -12.15 10.76 8.35
N LEU A 293 -13.23 10.09 8.77
CA LEU A 293 -14.59 10.44 8.39
C LEU A 293 -15.20 11.54 9.26
N SER A 294 -14.83 11.63 10.54
CA SER A 294 -15.52 12.47 11.53
C SER A 294 -14.81 13.78 11.86
N LYS A 295 -13.47 13.83 11.83
CA LYS A 295 -12.73 15.00 12.34
C LYS A 295 -12.91 16.22 11.43
N PRO A 296 -13.35 17.40 11.91
CA PRO A 296 -13.58 18.56 11.05
C PRO A 296 -12.35 18.96 10.23
N ARG A 297 -11.16 18.89 10.84
CA ARG A 297 -9.88 19.10 10.17
C ARG A 297 -8.94 17.93 10.46
N LEU A 298 -8.50 17.25 9.41
CA LEU A 298 -7.53 16.17 9.57
C LEU A 298 -6.14 16.76 9.86
N HIS A 299 -5.64 16.49 11.06
CA HIS A 299 -4.26 16.65 11.45
C HIS A 299 -3.86 15.43 12.26
N VAL A 300 -2.65 14.93 12.03
CA VAL A 300 -2.12 13.72 12.66
C VAL A 300 -0.72 14.00 13.15
N ASP A 301 -0.51 13.86 14.46
CA ASP A 301 0.78 14.03 15.12
C ASP A 301 0.96 12.99 16.25
N LEU A 302 2.02 13.14 17.04
CA LEU A 302 2.28 12.30 18.22
C LEU A 302 1.81 12.93 19.54
N GLY A 303 1.23 14.13 19.50
CA GLY A 303 0.72 14.88 20.65
C GLY A 303 -0.81 14.88 20.66
N ASP A 304 -1.41 16.07 20.64
CA ASP A 304 -2.86 16.26 20.83
C ASP A 304 -3.71 15.64 19.70
N ASN A 305 -3.12 15.40 18.53
CA ASN A 305 -3.82 14.81 17.39
C ASN A 305 -3.40 13.36 17.15
N LYS A 306 -3.02 12.65 18.22
CA LYS A 306 -2.67 11.24 18.17
C LYS A 306 -3.86 10.38 17.72
N VAL A 307 -3.65 9.62 16.65
CA VAL A 307 -4.58 8.57 16.20
C VAL A 307 -4.05 7.21 16.67
N TYR A 308 -4.92 6.40 17.27
CA TYR A 308 -4.56 5.05 17.66
C TYR A 308 -4.07 4.23 16.45
N GLY A 309 -2.99 3.47 16.62
CA GLY A 309 -2.37 2.71 15.54
C GLY A 309 -1.33 3.47 14.71
N LEU A 310 -1.34 4.81 14.73
CA LEU A 310 -0.33 5.61 14.02
C LEU A 310 0.85 5.96 14.94
N GLY A 311 1.90 5.13 14.89
CA GLY A 311 3.19 5.43 15.52
C GLY A 311 4.00 6.48 14.74
N ALA A 312 5.25 6.72 15.17
CA ALA A 312 6.16 7.66 14.52
C ALA A 312 6.29 7.42 13.01
N PHE A 313 6.38 6.16 12.59
CA PHE A 313 6.40 5.78 11.19
C PHE A 313 5.17 6.30 10.41
N GLY A 314 3.96 6.09 10.92
CA GLY A 314 2.73 6.55 10.25
C GLY A 314 2.64 8.07 10.18
N VAL A 315 3.01 8.75 11.27
CA VAL A 315 3.04 10.23 11.34
C VAL A 315 4.08 10.80 10.37
N GLU A 316 5.27 10.21 10.26
CA GLU A 316 6.29 10.62 9.31
C GLU A 316 5.83 10.47 7.86
N ASN A 317 5.15 9.37 7.53
CA ASN A 317 4.57 9.18 6.19
C ASN A 317 3.45 10.19 5.90
N TYR A 318 2.59 10.49 6.88
CA TYR A 318 1.58 11.54 6.75
C TYR A 318 2.23 12.91 6.47
N ARG A 319 3.25 13.29 7.24
CA ARG A 319 3.97 14.56 7.04
C ARG A 319 4.61 14.64 5.66
N VAL A 320 5.33 13.60 5.25
CA VAL A 320 6.03 13.59 3.96
C VAL A 320 5.05 13.53 2.81
N PHE A 321 4.17 12.53 2.75
CA PHE A 321 3.39 12.23 1.55
C PHE A 321 2.02 12.91 1.52
N CYS A 322 1.37 13.15 2.66
CA CYS A 322 0.11 13.89 2.68
C CYS A 322 0.33 15.40 2.75
N ARG A 323 1.34 15.86 3.49
CA ARG A 323 1.57 17.31 3.72
C ARG A 323 2.72 17.90 2.91
N GLY A 324 3.51 17.08 2.22
CA GLY A 324 4.69 17.57 1.49
C GLY A 324 5.78 18.14 2.39
N ASP A 325 5.70 17.89 3.70
CA ASP A 325 6.62 18.42 4.70
C ASP A 325 7.88 17.54 4.77
N LEU A 326 8.97 18.07 4.23
CA LEU A 326 10.30 17.45 4.23
C LEU A 326 11.19 17.96 5.38
N SER A 327 10.65 18.76 6.30
CA SER A 327 11.40 19.40 7.37
C SER A 327 11.48 18.54 8.64
N GLY A 328 12.49 18.81 9.46
CA GLY A 328 12.69 18.15 10.75
C GLY A 328 13.47 16.84 10.69
N SER A 329 13.51 16.14 11.82
CA SER A 329 14.14 14.82 11.94
C SER A 329 13.12 13.72 11.70
N PHE A 330 13.56 12.71 10.96
CA PHE A 330 12.82 11.47 10.74
C PHE A 330 13.47 10.37 11.59
N THR A 331 12.73 9.33 11.95
CA THR A 331 13.24 8.17 12.68
C THR A 331 13.44 7.00 11.73
N ASP A 332 12.52 6.80 10.78
CA ASP A 332 12.56 5.70 9.82
C ASP A 332 13.67 5.87 8.77
N THR A 333 14.45 4.81 8.53
CA THR A 333 15.59 4.83 7.60
C THR A 333 15.17 4.98 6.14
N THR A 334 14.02 4.41 5.77
CA THR A 334 13.48 4.48 4.42
C THR A 334 13.00 5.90 4.11
N ILE A 335 12.27 6.51 5.05
CA ILE A 335 11.80 7.90 4.94
C ILE A 335 12.97 8.88 4.93
N LYS A 336 13.97 8.72 5.80
CA LYS A 336 15.21 9.52 5.76
C LYS A 336 15.87 9.50 4.39
N GLY A 337 16.01 8.30 3.81
CA GLY A 337 16.60 8.10 2.49
C GLY A 337 15.79 8.78 1.39
N TYR A 338 14.47 8.67 1.44
CA TYR A 338 13.56 9.36 0.52
C TYR A 338 13.69 10.88 0.61
N VAL A 339 13.58 11.44 1.82
CA VAL A 339 13.63 12.89 2.06
C VAL A 339 14.96 13.48 1.58
N THR A 340 16.08 12.80 1.86
CA THR A 340 17.40 13.24 1.43
C THR A 340 17.50 13.31 -0.10
N LYS A 341 16.98 12.30 -0.81
CA LYS A 341 16.93 12.28 -2.28
C LYS A 341 16.00 13.36 -2.83
N ALA A 342 14.82 13.54 -2.23
CA ALA A 342 13.85 14.56 -2.62
C ALA A 342 14.42 15.98 -2.49
N LEU A 343 15.09 16.28 -1.37
CA LEU A 343 15.77 17.56 -1.14
C LEU A 343 16.90 17.80 -2.13
N LYS A 344 17.70 16.76 -2.46
CA LYS A 344 18.75 16.86 -3.49
C LYS A 344 18.17 17.19 -4.86
N LYS A 345 17.08 16.51 -5.27
CA LYS A 345 16.36 16.76 -6.53
C LYS A 345 15.80 18.18 -6.59
N LYS A 346 15.23 18.68 -5.48
CA LYS A 346 14.73 20.06 -5.37
C LYS A 346 15.85 21.08 -5.56
N LYS A 347 16.99 20.90 -4.87
CA LYS A 347 18.18 21.76 -5.03
C LYS A 347 18.75 21.79 -6.44
N MET A 348 18.74 20.66 -7.15
CA MET A 348 19.19 20.60 -8.54
C MET A 348 18.25 21.36 -9.48
N LYS A 349 16.93 21.25 -9.29
CA LYS A 349 15.94 21.98 -10.10
C LYS A 349 15.97 23.49 -9.90
N THR A 350 16.33 23.98 -8.71
CA THR A 350 16.41 25.44 -8.43
C THR A 350 17.70 26.07 -8.95
N ARG A 351 18.69 25.26 -9.35
CA ARG A 351 19.99 25.72 -9.87
C ARG A 351 20.04 25.82 -11.40
N VAL A 352 19.03 25.28 -12.08
CA VAL A 352 18.80 25.39 -13.53
C VAL A 352 17.74 26.45 -13.73
#